data_AF-A0A520QXN3-F1
#
_entry.id   AF-A0A520QXN3-F1
#
_cell.length_a   1.000
_cell.length_b   1.000
_cell.length_c   1.000
_cell.angle_alpha   90.00
_cell.angle_beta   90.00
_cell.angle_gamma   90.00
#
_symmetry.space_group_name_H-M   'P 1'
#
loop_
_entity.id
_entity.type
_entity.pdbx_description
1 polymer ?
#
loop_
_entity_poly.entity_id
_entity_poly.type
_entity_poly.pdbx_seq_one_letter_code
_entity_poly.pdbx_strand_id
1 'polypeptide(L)'
;MEKEPVTIQGLEKLKEELNFLKNTKRQEIISAIAEARSHGDLKENAEYHAAKEQQAHSEGRIQEINDIIARANVIDVTGLSNAGKIIFGSTIELRNTETEE
;
A
#
# COMPACT_ATOMS: atom_id res chain seq x y z
N MET A 1 -11.93 18.20 5.73
CA MET A 1 -11.03 17.10 5.34
C MET A 1 -10.27 17.57 4.12
N GLU A 2 -8.94 17.62 4.21
CA GLU A 2 -8.09 17.98 3.07
C GLU A 2 -8.09 16.83 2.05
N LYS A 3 -8.23 17.17 0.77
CA LYS A 3 -8.18 16.18 -0.31
C LYS A 3 -6.72 15.87 -0.64
N GLU A 4 -6.39 14.60 -0.78
CA GLU A 4 -5.03 14.15 -1.04
C GLU A 4 -4.81 13.96 -2.54
N PRO A 5 -3.87 14.67 -3.19
CA PRO A 5 -3.64 14.53 -4.62
C PRO A 5 -3.06 13.13 -4.92
N VAL A 6 -3.70 12.39 -5.82
CA VAL A 6 -3.27 11.05 -6.22
C VAL A 6 -3.32 10.96 -7.75
N THR A 7 -2.29 10.40 -8.38
CA THR A 7 -2.33 10.17 -9.84
C THR A 7 -3.29 9.02 -10.19
N ILE A 8 -3.80 8.97 -11.42
CA ILE A 8 -4.64 7.86 -11.88
C ILE A 8 -3.95 6.50 -11.64
N GLN A 9 -2.68 6.40 -12.04
CA GLN A 9 -1.87 5.20 -11.85
C GLN A 9 -1.66 4.86 -10.37
N GLY A 10 -1.45 5.87 -9.52
CA GLY A 10 -1.31 5.68 -8.07
C GLY A 10 -2.60 5.13 -7.45
N LEU A 11 -3.75 5.64 -7.87
CA LEU A 11 -5.05 5.16 -7.40
C LEU A 11 -5.32 3.71 -7.83
N GLU A 12 -4.95 3.35 -9.06
CA GLU A 12 -5.09 1.98 -9.56
C GLU A 12 -4.24 1.00 -8.75
N LYS A 13 -2.97 1.33 -8.49
CA LYS A 13 -2.09 0.53 -7.62
C LYS A 13 -2.66 0.35 -6.20
N LEU A 14 -3.21 1.42 -5.60
CA LEU A 14 -3.85 1.33 -4.29
C LEU A 14 -5.07 0.41 -4.30
N LYS A 15 -5.87 0.42 -5.37
CA LYS A 15 -7.01 -0.48 -5.52
C LYS A 15 -6.57 -1.93 -5.69
N GLU A 16 -5.53 -2.18 -6.47
CA GLU A 16 -4.93 -3.51 -6.64
C GLU A 16 -4.38 -4.05 -5.32
N GLU A 17 -3.61 -3.24 -4.59
CA GLU A 17 -3.10 -3.57 -3.25
C GLU A 17 -4.25 -3.91 -2.29
N LEU A 18 -5.27 -3.04 -2.23
CA LEU A 18 -6.46 -3.27 -1.39
C LEU A 18 -7.19 -4.56 -1.74
N ASN A 19 -7.32 -4.88 -3.03
CA ASN A 19 -7.96 -6.09 -3.51
C ASN A 19 -7.18 -7.33 -3.08
N PHE A 20 -5.85 -7.32 -3.26
CA PHE A 20 -4.96 -8.39 -2.82
C PHE A 20 -5.04 -8.60 -1.30
N LEU A 21 -4.97 -7.52 -0.52
CA LEU A 21 -5.03 -7.58 0.95
C LEU A 21 -6.35 -8.20 1.45
N LYS A 22 -7.48 -7.81 0.85
CA LYS A 22 -8.81 -8.29 1.25
C LYS A 22 -9.11 -9.73 0.82
N ASN A 23 -8.77 -10.08 -0.43
CA ASN A 23 -9.23 -11.32 -1.03
C ASN A 23 -8.20 -12.44 -0.94
N THR A 24 -6.90 -12.13 -0.98
CA THR A 24 -5.84 -13.13 -0.91
C THR A 24 -5.20 -13.14 0.47
N LYS A 25 -4.61 -12.01 0.88
CA LYS A 25 -3.77 -11.96 2.07
C LYS A 25 -4.52 -12.28 3.36
N ARG A 26 -5.75 -11.77 3.49
CA ARG A 26 -6.61 -12.05 4.65
C ARG A 26 -6.91 -13.55 4.78
N GLN A 27 -7.12 -14.26 3.68
CA GLN A 27 -7.36 -15.71 3.70
C GLN A 27 -6.10 -16.48 4.11
N GLU A 28 -4.93 -16.11 3.58
CA GLU A 28 -3.64 -16.70 3.98
C GLU A 28 -3.40 -16.56 5.48
N ILE A 29 -3.60 -15.36 6.03
CA ILE A 29 -3.41 -15.07 7.45
C ILE A 29 -4.37 -15.90 8.32
N ILE A 30 -5.64 -16.03 7.92
CA ILE A 30 -6.61 -16.85 8.65
C ILE A 30 -6.16 -18.32 8.66
N SER A 31 -5.68 -18.84 7.52
CA SER A 31 -5.16 -20.20 7.44
C SER A 31 -3.94 -20.39 8.34
N ALA A 32 -2.98 -19.47 8.31
CA ALA A 32 -1.79 -19.52 9.16
C ALA A 32 -2.13 -19.49 10.66
N ILE A 33 -3.11 -18.66 11.07
CA ILE A 33 -3.60 -18.63 12.45
C ILE A 33 -4.26 -19.96 12.83
N ALA A 34 -5.06 -20.54 11.93
CA ALA A 34 -5.75 -21.81 12.18
C ALA A 34 -4.74 -22.98 12.31
N GLU A 35 -3.73 -23.00 11.44
CA GLU A 35 -2.64 -23.98 11.47
C GLU A 35 -1.85 -23.85 12.77
N ALA A 36 -1.38 -22.65 13.11
CA ALA A 36 -0.67 -22.38 14.36
C ALA A 36 -1.48 -22.80 15.60
N ARG A 37 -2.82 -22.63 15.57
CA ARG A 37 -3.71 -23.07 16.64
C ARG A 37 -3.81 -24.59 16.81
N SER A 38 -3.62 -25.35 15.73
CA SER A 38 -3.67 -26.82 15.77
C SER A 38 -2.51 -27.44 16.57
N HIS A 39 -1.41 -26.70 16.75
CA HIS A 39 -0.24 -27.14 17.50
C HIS A 39 -0.40 -27.07 19.02
N GLY A 40 -1.53 -26.55 19.54
CA GLY A 40 -1.96 -26.71 20.93
C GLY A 40 -1.33 -25.77 21.96
N ASP A 41 -0.02 -25.51 21.89
CA ASP A 41 0.63 -24.53 22.76
C ASP A 41 0.64 -23.13 22.12
N LEU A 42 -0.31 -22.28 22.48
CA LEU A 42 -0.42 -20.93 21.92
C LEU A 42 0.46 -19.90 22.61
N LYS A 43 0.97 -20.21 23.82
CA LYS A 43 1.62 -19.21 24.64
C LYS A 43 3.06 -18.99 24.17
N GLU A 44 3.72 -20.05 23.74
CA GLU A 44 5.10 -20.02 23.23
C GLU A 44 5.22 -20.14 21.70
N ASN A 45 4.11 -20.38 20.99
CA ASN A 45 4.13 -20.55 19.54
C ASN A 45 4.39 -19.21 18.83
N ALA A 46 5.60 -19.08 18.29
CA ALA A 46 6.08 -17.91 17.58
C ALA A 46 5.28 -17.66 16.29
N GLU A 47 4.89 -18.71 15.58
CA GLU A 47 4.10 -18.65 14.35
C GLU A 47 2.71 -18.05 14.60
N TYR A 48 2.09 -18.36 15.74
CA TYR A 48 0.81 -17.78 16.14
C TYR A 48 0.92 -16.28 16.38
N HIS A 49 1.94 -15.86 17.15
CA HIS A 49 2.18 -14.44 17.42
C HIS A 49 2.51 -13.67 16.15
N ALA A 50 3.36 -14.22 15.29
CA ALA A 50 3.71 -13.63 13.99
C ALA A 50 2.49 -13.51 13.07
N ALA A 51 1.64 -14.54 12.98
CA ALA A 51 0.43 -14.48 12.17
C ALA A 51 -0.59 -13.46 12.71
N LYS A 52 -0.68 -13.31 14.04
CA LYS A 52 -1.51 -12.28 14.69
C LYS A 52 -1.00 -10.86 14.45
N GLU A 53 0.31 -10.65 14.47
CA GLU A 53 0.93 -9.37 14.12
C GLU A 53 0.70 -9.02 12.65
N GLN A 54 0.90 -9.99 11.76
CA GLN A 54 0.63 -9.83 10.33
C GLN A 54 -0.84 -9.50 10.05
N GLN A 55 -1.77 -10.10 10.80
CA GLN A 55 -3.19 -9.73 10.78
C GLN A 55 -3.38 -8.25 11.12
N ALA A 56 -2.83 -7.80 12.24
CA ALA A 56 -2.97 -6.42 12.70
C ALA A 56 -2.39 -5.42 11.68
N HIS A 57 -1.21 -5.74 11.14
CA HIS A 57 -0.56 -4.91 10.13
C HIS A 57 -1.38 -4.82 8.83
N SER A 58 -1.86 -5.97 8.34
CA SER A 58 -2.68 -6.04 7.12
C SER A 58 -3.99 -5.24 7.28
N GLU A 59 -4.69 -5.39 8.40
CA GLU A 59 -5.93 -4.64 8.65
C GLU A 59 -5.67 -3.13 8.82
N GLY A 60 -4.57 -2.75 9.47
CA GLY A 60 -4.13 -1.35 9.54
C GLY A 60 -3.89 -0.75 8.16
N ARG A 61 -3.17 -1.47 7.29
CA ARG A 61 -2.91 -1.06 5.91
C ARG A 61 -4.20 -0.96 5.08
N ILE A 62 -5.13 -1.90 5.24
CA ILE A 62 -6.45 -1.84 4.60
C ILE A 62 -7.18 -0.56 5.01
N GLN A 63 -7.20 -0.22 6.29
CA GLN A 63 -7.85 0.99 6.78
C GLN A 63 -7.20 2.25 6.19
N GLU A 64 -5.88 2.34 6.23
CA GLU A 64 -5.11 3.44 5.67
C GLU A 64 -5.42 3.64 4.17
N ILE A 65 -5.40 2.57 3.37
CA ILE A 65 -5.68 2.65 1.93
C ILE A 65 -7.13 3.08 1.68
N ASN A 66 -8.11 2.57 2.43
CA ASN A 66 -9.50 3.03 2.28
C ASN A 66 -9.62 4.52 2.58
N ASP A 67 -8.94 5.00 3.62
CA ASP A 67 -8.94 6.41 4.00
C ASP A 67 -8.30 7.30 2.93
N ILE A 68 -7.17 6.87 2.35
CA ILE A 68 -6.52 7.56 1.23
C ILE A 68 -7.45 7.61 0.02
N ILE A 69 -8.04 6.47 -0.39
CA ILE A 69 -8.97 6.41 -1.53
C ILE A 69 -10.19 7.30 -1.30
N ALA A 70 -10.73 7.34 -0.08
CA ALA A 70 -11.89 8.16 0.27
C ALA A 70 -11.60 9.66 0.18
N ARG A 71 -10.34 10.08 0.40
CA ARG A 71 -9.91 11.49 0.32
C ARG A 71 -9.20 11.83 -0.99
N ALA A 72 -9.01 10.87 -1.89
CA ALA A 72 -8.22 11.04 -3.10
C ALA A 72 -8.83 12.07 -4.05
N ASN A 73 -8.05 13.08 -4.40
CA ASN A 73 -8.28 13.96 -5.53
C ASN A 73 -7.45 13.45 -6.72
N VAL A 74 -8.13 12.79 -7.66
CA VAL A 74 -7.45 12.15 -8.79
C VAL A 74 -6.98 13.19 -9.79
N ILE A 75 -5.67 13.23 -10.05
CA ILE A 75 -5.04 14.15 -10.99
C ILE A 75 -4.52 13.34 -12.18
N ASP A 76 -5.00 13.68 -13.38
CA ASP A 76 -4.38 13.23 -14.62
C ASP A 76 -3.20 14.13 -14.94
N VAL A 77 -1.99 13.54 -14.90
CA VAL A 77 -0.73 14.25 -15.14
C VAL A 77 -0.26 14.11 -16.59
N THR A 78 -0.89 13.27 -17.40
CA THR A 78 -0.48 13.00 -18.80
C THR A 78 -0.81 14.16 -19.75
N GLY A 79 -1.84 14.95 -19.42
CA GLY A 79 -2.26 16.12 -20.20
C GLY A 79 -1.73 17.46 -19.69
N LEU A 80 -0.95 17.49 -18.59
CA LEU A 80 -0.51 18.74 -17.99
C LEU A 80 0.71 19.31 -18.74
N SER A 81 0.54 20.43 -19.43
CA SER A 81 1.67 21.22 -19.92
C SER A 81 2.33 21.91 -18.73
N ASN A 82 3.59 21.56 -18.50
CA ASN A 82 4.35 21.96 -17.32
C ASN A 82 5.29 23.15 -17.58
N ALA A 83 5.32 23.73 -18.79
CA ALA A 83 5.99 24.99 -19.13
C ALA A 83 7.40 25.18 -18.51
N GLY A 84 8.19 24.10 -18.42
CA GLY A 84 9.53 24.09 -17.82
C GLY A 84 9.59 24.04 -16.29
N LYS A 85 8.46 23.85 -15.60
CA LYS A 85 8.35 23.69 -14.15
C LYS A 85 8.13 22.23 -13.78
N ILE A 86 8.63 21.82 -12.62
CA ILE A 86 8.33 20.52 -12.03
C ILE A 86 7.00 20.64 -11.28
N ILE A 87 6.02 19.84 -11.66
CA ILE A 87 4.67 19.82 -11.07
C ILE A 87 4.35 18.42 -10.51
N PHE A 88 3.25 18.31 -9.77
CA PHE A 88 2.78 17.03 -9.22
C PHE A 88 2.71 15.93 -10.29
N GLY A 89 3.30 14.76 -9.98
CA GLY A 89 3.38 13.60 -10.87
C GLY A 89 4.33 13.75 -12.07
N SER A 90 5.21 14.75 -12.08
CA SER A 90 6.29 14.83 -13.08
C SER A 90 7.33 13.75 -12.83
N THR A 91 7.70 13.03 -13.88
CA THR A 91 8.91 12.20 -13.90
C THR A 91 10.09 13.07 -14.33
N ILE A 92 11.16 13.10 -13.54
CA ILE A 92 12.39 13.84 -13.86
C ILE A 92 13.57 12.88 -13.95
N GLU A 93 14.46 13.14 -14.90
CA GLU A 93 15.78 12.50 -14.96
C GLU A 93 16.78 13.47 -14.36
N LEU A 94 17.54 13.00 -13.38
CA LEU A 94 18.63 13.75 -12.76
C LEU A 94 19.96 13.22 -13.28
N ARG A 95 20.91 14.12 -13.52
CA ARG A 95 22.30 13.78 -13.83
C ARG A 95 23.18 14.25 -12.69
N ASN A 96 24.08 13.40 -12.23
CA ASN A 96 25.11 13.74 -11.29
C ASN A 96 26.17 14.63 -11.97
N THR A 97 26.42 15.81 -11.42
CA THR A 97 27.37 16.78 -11.98
C THR A 97 28.82 16.48 -11.65
N GLU A 98 29.10 15.62 -10.66
CA GLU A 98 30.45 15.24 -10.25
C GLU A 98 30.96 14.02 -11.00
N THR A 99 30.07 13.07 -11.31
CA THR A 99 30.41 11.83 -12.01
C THR A 99 29.96 11.79 -13.47
N GLU A 100 29.22 12.82 -13.93
CA GLU A 100 28.59 12.90 -15.26
C GLU A 100 27.60 11.75 -15.57
N GLU A 101 27.18 11.00 -14.55
CA GLU A 101 26.23 9.86 -14.61
C GLU A 101 24.81 10.24 -14.22
#